data_AF-A0A6L6R1Q2-F1
#
_entry.id   AF-A0A6L6R1Q2-F1
#
_cell.length_a   1.000
_cell.length_b   1.000
_cell.length_c   1.000
_cell.angle_alpha   90.00
_cell.angle_beta   90.00
_cell.angle_gamma   90.00
#
_symmetry.space_group_name_H-M   'P 1'
#
loop_
_entity.id
_entity.type
_entity.pdbx_description
1 polymer ?
#
loop_
_entity_poly.entity_id
_entity_poly.type
_entity_poly.pdbx_seq_one_letter_code
_entity_poly.pdbx_strand_id
1 'polypeptide(L)'
;MGVSAPWLPAASISDEIRDRVSELAATSWRMAPLARDMGDFGPPFRWLPARREQIRAELDAMMFHVYGLDRDEVDYVLDTFTVMRKYDVRDHGEYRTKRLILEYYDLLASSIASGVGYVTPISPVPGDGPRHDESTRPEWMPGVE
;
A
#
# COMPACT_ATOMS: atom_id res chain seq x y z
N MET A 1 19.33 12.83 4.06
CA MET A 1 19.96 11.58 3.59
C MET A 1 18.84 10.66 3.18
N GLY A 2 18.64 10.46 1.88
CA GLY A 2 17.62 9.53 1.39
C GLY A 2 18.06 8.10 1.68
N VAL A 3 17.20 7.30 2.29
CA VAL A 3 17.41 5.85 2.41
C VAL A 3 17.35 5.31 0.98
N SER A 4 18.46 4.77 0.49
CA SER A 4 18.48 4.10 -0.81
C SER A 4 17.64 2.83 -0.69
N ALA A 5 16.65 2.67 -1.55
CA ALA A 5 15.80 1.48 -1.61
C ALA A 5 16.33 0.56 -2.72
N PRO A 6 17.14 -0.46 -2.40
CA PRO A 6 17.77 -1.31 -3.41
C PRO A 6 16.77 -2.08 -4.32
N TRP A 7 15.49 -2.18 -3.95
CA TRP A 7 14.43 -2.77 -4.79
C TRP A 7 13.84 -1.81 -5.83
N LEU A 8 14.16 -0.52 -5.78
CA LEU A 8 13.66 0.52 -6.69
C LEU A 8 14.83 1.32 -7.29
N PRO A 9 15.60 0.73 -8.23
CA PRO A 9 16.78 1.39 -8.80
C PRO A 9 16.46 2.60 -9.71
N ALA A 10 15.22 2.73 -10.21
CA ALA A 10 14.81 3.77 -11.14
C ALA A 10 13.66 4.69 -10.64
N ALA A 11 12.89 4.24 -9.65
CA ALA A 11 11.77 4.98 -9.08
C ALA A 11 12.09 5.44 -7.66
N SER A 12 11.56 6.60 -7.25
CA SER A 12 11.69 7.06 -5.87
C SER A 12 10.80 6.20 -4.97
N ILE A 13 11.37 5.65 -3.90
CA ILE A 13 10.59 4.94 -2.88
C ILE A 13 9.46 5.79 -2.31
N SER A 14 9.68 7.11 -2.20
CA SER A 14 8.65 8.04 -1.74
C SER A 14 7.46 8.09 -2.68
N ASP A 15 7.67 7.92 -3.99
CA ASP A 15 6.59 7.94 -4.98
C ASP A 15 5.77 6.64 -4.88
N GLU A 16 6.43 5.49 -4.80
CA GLU A 16 5.77 4.18 -4.62
C GLU A 16 4.96 4.11 -3.32
N ILE A 17 5.49 4.64 -2.22
CA ILE A 17 4.75 4.73 -0.95
C ILE A 17 3.58 5.71 -1.08
N ARG A 18 3.80 6.88 -1.70
CA ARG A 18 2.77 7.90 -1.86
C ARG A 18 1.57 7.37 -2.64
N ASP A 19 1.75 6.61 -3.70
CA ASP A 19 0.64 6.10 -4.51
C ASP A 19 -0.26 5.15 -3.71
N ARG A 20 0.35 4.26 -2.90
CA ARG A 20 -0.34 3.35 -1.98
C ARG A 20 -1.06 4.09 -0.87
N VAL A 21 -0.38 5.04 -0.24
CA VAL A 21 -0.95 5.86 0.85
C VAL A 21 -2.11 6.71 0.32
N SER A 22 -1.96 7.32 -0.85
CA SER A 22 -3.00 8.12 -1.51
C SER A 22 -4.25 7.30 -1.72
N GLU A 23 -4.12 6.11 -2.31
CA GLU A 23 -5.27 5.22 -2.53
C GLU A 23 -5.92 4.75 -1.22
N LEU A 24 -5.12 4.49 -0.18
CA LEU A 24 -5.64 4.08 1.11
C LEU A 24 -6.35 5.22 1.86
N ALA A 25 -5.90 6.47 1.70
CA ALA A 25 -6.38 7.62 2.49
C ALA A 25 -7.47 8.44 1.78
N ALA A 26 -7.32 8.71 0.48
CA ALA A 26 -8.18 9.61 -0.30
C ALA A 26 -9.51 8.96 -0.72
N THR A 27 -10.30 8.51 0.25
CA THR A 27 -11.53 7.70 0.05
C THR A 27 -12.83 8.50 0.15
N SER A 28 -12.75 9.81 0.37
CA SER A 28 -13.92 10.71 0.36
C SER A 28 -13.54 12.10 -0.12
N TRP A 29 -14.52 12.89 -0.58
CA TRP A 29 -14.29 14.28 -1.02
C TRP A 29 -13.70 15.17 0.07
N ARG A 30 -13.91 14.84 1.36
CA ARG A 30 -13.28 15.54 2.48
C ARG A 30 -11.76 15.37 2.53
N MET A 31 -11.24 14.31 1.89
CA MET A 31 -9.82 14.04 1.78
C MET A 31 -9.20 14.62 0.50
N ALA A 32 -9.97 15.38 -0.29
CA ALA A 32 -9.44 16.02 -1.49
C ALA A 32 -8.27 16.99 -1.23
N PRO A 33 -8.22 17.78 -0.13
CA PRO A 33 -7.04 18.58 0.18
C PRO A 33 -5.78 17.72 0.36
N LEU A 34 -5.89 16.63 1.12
CA LEU A 34 -4.80 15.66 1.30
C LEU A 34 -4.37 15.03 -0.03
N ALA A 35 -5.33 14.62 -0.86
CA ALA A 35 -5.05 14.06 -2.18
C ALA A 35 -4.28 15.04 -3.07
N ARG A 36 -4.68 16.32 -3.09
CA ARG A 36 -4.02 17.38 -3.85
C ARG A 36 -2.59 17.63 -3.37
N ASP A 37 -2.35 17.61 -2.07
CA ASP A 37 -1.00 17.73 -1.50
C ASP A 37 -0.09 16.56 -1.93
N MET A 38 -0.68 15.41 -2.27
CA MET A 38 0.00 14.24 -2.84
C MET A 38 0.02 14.23 -4.38
N GLY A 39 -0.48 15.28 -5.04
CA GLY A 39 -0.50 15.40 -6.50
C GLY A 39 -1.67 14.70 -7.20
N ASP A 40 -2.68 14.24 -6.45
CA ASP A 40 -3.88 13.61 -6.99
C ASP A 40 -5.07 14.59 -7.02
N PHE A 41 -5.58 14.84 -8.22
CA PHE A 41 -6.70 15.75 -8.48
C PHE A 41 -7.99 15.02 -8.88
N GLY A 42 -7.97 13.69 -8.89
CA GLY A 42 -9.11 12.88 -9.29
C GLY A 42 -10.20 12.76 -8.21
N PRO A 43 -11.34 12.14 -8.56
CA PRO A 43 -12.33 11.75 -7.56
C PRO A 43 -11.74 10.80 -6.51
N PRO A 44 -12.34 10.76 -5.30
CA PRO A 44 -11.88 9.86 -4.24
C PRO A 44 -11.93 8.38 -4.67
N PHE A 45 -11.00 7.59 -4.15
CA PHE A 45 -10.98 6.15 -4.36
C PHE A 45 -12.16 5.45 -3.69
N ARG A 46 -12.65 4.38 -4.31
CA ARG A 46 -13.70 3.54 -3.71
C ARG A 46 -13.12 2.71 -2.57
N TRP A 47 -13.91 2.56 -1.50
CA TRP A 47 -13.56 1.63 -0.42
C TRP A 47 -13.77 0.18 -0.86
N LEU A 48 -12.69 -0.51 -1.26
CA LEU A 48 -12.71 -1.90 -1.70
C LEU A 48 -11.88 -2.78 -0.74
N PRO A 49 -12.50 -3.48 0.23
CA PRO A 49 -11.78 -4.17 1.31
C PRO A 49 -10.68 -5.13 0.83
N ALA A 50 -10.95 -5.96 -0.18
CA ALA A 50 -9.99 -6.92 -0.70
C ALA A 50 -8.76 -6.24 -1.34
N ARG A 51 -8.96 -5.15 -2.08
CA ARG A 51 -7.86 -4.38 -2.68
C ARG A 51 -7.03 -3.66 -1.61
N ARG A 52 -7.70 -3.08 -0.61
CA ARG A 52 -7.03 -2.39 0.52
C ARG A 52 -6.21 -3.34 1.38
N GLU A 53 -6.63 -4.60 1.50
CA GLU A 53 -5.82 -5.63 2.16
C GLU A 53 -4.49 -5.85 1.43
N GLN A 54 -4.54 -6.02 0.11
CA GLN A 54 -3.33 -6.21 -0.71
C GLN A 54 -2.40 -4.99 -0.66
N ILE A 55 -2.93 -3.78 -0.85
CA ILE A 55 -2.12 -2.55 -0.83
C ILE A 55 -1.46 -2.34 0.53
N ARG A 56 -2.17 -2.63 1.64
CA ARG A 56 -1.58 -2.54 2.98
C ARG A 56 -0.49 -3.58 3.20
N ALA A 57 -0.73 -4.84 2.80
CA ALA A 57 0.26 -5.89 2.95
C ALA A 57 1.55 -5.59 2.16
N GLU A 58 1.41 -5.09 0.94
CA GLU A 58 2.55 -4.64 0.12
C GLU A 58 3.27 -3.44 0.74
N LEU A 59 2.52 -2.46 1.25
CA LEU A 59 3.08 -1.29 1.92
C LEU A 59 3.85 -1.69 3.19
N ASP A 60 3.30 -2.58 4.03
CA ASP A 60 3.96 -3.11 5.22
C ASP A 60 5.27 -3.83 4.83
N ALA A 61 5.24 -4.66 3.79
CA ALA A 61 6.43 -5.32 3.26
C ALA A 61 7.51 -4.33 2.78
N MET A 62 7.12 -3.27 2.06
CA MET A 62 8.03 -2.18 1.69
C MET A 62 8.65 -1.53 2.91
N MET A 63 7.84 -1.23 3.94
CA MET A 63 8.35 -0.61 5.17
C MET A 63 9.33 -1.52 5.92
N PHE A 64 9.10 -2.83 5.96
CA PHE A 64 10.05 -3.77 6.56
C PHE A 64 11.42 -3.74 5.87
N HIS A 65 11.44 -3.68 4.53
CA HIS A 65 12.68 -3.49 3.78
C HIS A 65 13.32 -2.12 4.06
N VAL A 66 12.54 -1.04 4.22
CA VAL A 66 13.06 0.30 4.60
C VAL A 66 13.73 0.27 5.97
N TYR A 67 13.12 -0.43 6.92
CA TYR A 67 13.68 -0.60 8.26
C TYR A 67 14.86 -1.58 8.29
N GLY A 68 15.12 -2.31 7.21
CA GLY A 68 16.26 -3.22 7.07
C GLY A 68 16.10 -4.53 7.83
N LEU A 69 14.86 -4.97 8.08
CA LEU A 69 14.61 -6.25 8.74
C LEU A 69 14.79 -7.38 7.75
N ASP A 70 15.40 -8.47 8.20
CA ASP A 70 15.42 -9.72 7.45
C ASP A 70 14.09 -10.49 7.54
N ARG A 71 13.98 -11.56 6.75
CA ARG A 71 12.75 -12.32 6.61
C ARG A 71 12.27 -12.98 7.91
N ASP A 72 13.19 -13.41 8.77
CA ASP A 72 12.89 -14.07 10.04
C ASP A 72 12.52 -13.04 11.12
N GLU A 73 13.18 -11.88 11.09
CA GLU A 73 12.82 -10.72 11.93
C GLU A 73 11.41 -10.22 11.62
N VAL A 74 11.04 -10.11 10.34
CA VAL A 74 9.68 -9.76 9.93
C VAL A 74 8.67 -10.81 10.43
N ASP A 75 8.99 -12.10 10.27
CA ASP A 75 8.15 -13.20 10.73
C ASP A 75 7.87 -13.11 12.25
N TYR A 76 8.92 -12.82 13.02
CA TYR A 76 8.86 -12.62 14.46
C TYR A 76 8.04 -11.39 14.84
N VAL A 77 8.27 -10.24 14.18
CA VAL A 77 7.51 -9.00 14.44
C VAL A 77 6.02 -9.23 14.21
N LEU A 78 5.65 -9.88 13.11
CA LEU A 78 4.26 -10.21 12.79
C LEU A 78 3.63 -11.11 13.87
N ASP A 79 4.41 -11.99 14.49
CA ASP A 79 3.93 -12.88 15.55
C ASP A 79 3.64 -12.19 16.89
N THR A 80 4.15 -10.98 17.08
CA THR A 80 3.81 -10.16 18.26
C THR A 80 2.37 -9.61 18.22
N PHE A 81 1.74 -9.52 17.04
CA PHE A 81 0.38 -9.00 16.87
C PHE A 81 -0.71 -10.05 17.14
N THR A 82 -0.74 -10.58 18.37
CA THR A 82 -1.63 -11.67 18.79
C THR A 82 -3.13 -11.41 18.55
N VAL A 83 -3.58 -10.16 18.71
CA VAL A 83 -4.99 -9.77 18.47
C VAL A 83 -5.34 -9.86 16.99
N MET A 84 -4.47 -9.38 16.12
CA MET A 84 -4.66 -9.47 14.66
C MET A 84 -4.70 -10.93 14.22
N ARG A 85 -3.75 -11.74 14.67
CA ARG A 85 -3.74 -13.20 14.43
C ARG A 85 -5.06 -13.86 14.83
N LYS A 86 -5.58 -13.54 16.03
CA LYS A 86 -6.83 -14.12 16.52
C LYS A 86 -8.01 -13.82 15.58
N TYR A 87 -8.11 -12.59 15.09
CA TYR A 87 -9.18 -12.20 14.17
C TYR A 87 -9.03 -12.84 12.79
N ASP A 88 -7.83 -12.84 12.23
CA ASP A 88 -7.55 -13.48 10.95
C ASP A 88 -7.87 -14.99 10.98
N VAL A 89 -7.42 -15.71 12.01
CA VAL A 89 -7.70 -17.15 12.13
C VAL A 89 -9.20 -17.41 12.29
N ARG A 90 -9.92 -16.56 13.02
CA ARG A 90 -11.37 -16.69 13.18
C ARG A 90 -12.11 -16.47 11.86
N ASP A 91 -11.73 -15.43 11.11
CA ASP A 91 -12.48 -14.97 9.94
C ASP A 91 -12.04 -15.64 8.63
N HIS A 92 -10.80 -16.14 8.58
CA HIS A 92 -10.15 -16.67 7.37
C HIS A 92 -9.54 -18.06 7.56
N GLY A 93 -9.46 -18.60 8.78
CA GLY A 93 -8.88 -19.91 9.06
C GLY A 93 -7.35 -19.96 9.05
N GLU A 94 -6.69 -18.83 8.78
CA GLU A 94 -5.24 -18.69 8.72
C GLU A 94 -4.81 -17.31 9.23
N TYR A 95 -3.52 -17.11 9.52
CA TYR A 95 -2.99 -15.77 9.76
C TYR A 95 -2.76 -15.03 8.42
N ARG A 96 -3.86 -14.72 7.73
CA ARG A 96 -3.90 -14.21 6.36
C ARG A 96 -3.07 -12.96 6.14
N THR A 97 -3.13 -11.99 7.05
CA THR A 97 -2.35 -10.74 6.97
C THR A 97 -0.86 -11.03 6.97
N LYS A 98 -0.39 -11.90 7.89
CA LYS A 98 1.01 -12.32 7.93
C LYS A 98 1.42 -13.02 6.63
N ARG A 99 0.62 -13.97 6.14
CA ARG A 99 0.89 -14.66 4.86
C ARG A 99 1.08 -13.65 3.71
N LEU A 100 0.16 -12.70 3.56
CA LEU A 100 0.22 -11.70 2.49
C LEU A 100 1.44 -10.78 2.60
N ILE A 101 1.73 -10.24 3.79
CA ILE A 101 2.90 -9.37 4.00
C ILE A 101 4.18 -10.10 3.62
N LEU A 102 4.32 -11.36 4.05
CA LEU A 102 5.50 -12.17 3.76
C LEU A 102 5.62 -12.51 2.28
N GLU A 103 4.53 -12.77 1.57
CA GLU A 103 4.53 -12.95 0.11
C GLU A 103 5.06 -11.70 -0.61
N TYR A 104 4.58 -10.51 -0.25
CA TYR A 104 5.09 -9.25 -0.82
C TYR A 104 6.54 -8.99 -0.44
N TYR A 105 6.93 -9.30 0.79
CA TYR A 105 8.31 -9.16 1.25
C TYR A 105 9.24 -10.03 0.40
N ASP A 106 8.86 -11.29 0.16
CA ASP A 106 9.64 -12.25 -0.62
C ASP A 106 9.75 -11.83 -2.10
N LEU A 107 8.68 -11.25 -2.67
CA LEU A 107 8.72 -10.65 -4.02
C LEU A 107 9.70 -9.48 -4.11
N LEU A 108 9.65 -8.56 -3.15
CA LEU A 108 10.58 -7.43 -3.06
C LEU A 108 12.03 -7.91 -2.90
N ALA A 109 12.28 -8.86 -2.01
CA ALA A 109 13.60 -9.47 -1.81
C ALA A 109 14.13 -10.12 -3.09
N SER A 110 13.28 -10.81 -3.84
CA SER A 110 13.63 -11.43 -5.13
C SER A 110 14.01 -10.40 -6.20
N SER A 111 13.28 -9.27 -6.26
CA SER A 111 13.62 -8.13 -7.14
C SER A 111 14.99 -7.55 -6.79
N ILE A 112 15.30 -7.35 -5.50
CA ILE A 112 16.62 -6.88 -5.04
C ILE A 112 17.72 -7.85 -5.48
N ALA A 113 17.54 -9.14 -5.21
CA ALA A 113 18.55 -10.16 -5.48
C ALA A 113 18.83 -10.32 -6.99
N SER A 114 17.81 -10.16 -7.84
CA SER A 114 17.94 -10.25 -9.29
C SER A 114 18.43 -8.94 -9.94
N GLY A 115 18.41 -7.82 -9.23
CA GLY A 115 18.69 -6.49 -9.77
C GLY A 115 17.63 -5.97 -10.75
N VAL A 116 16.48 -6.67 -10.87
CA VAL A 116 15.34 -6.26 -11.67
C VAL A 116 14.42 -5.43 -10.77
N GLY A 117 14.04 -4.24 -11.23
CA GLY A 117 13.14 -3.36 -10.47
C GLY A 117 11.84 -4.07 -10.07
N TYR A 118 11.38 -3.81 -8.85
CA TYR A 118 10.14 -4.37 -8.35
C TYR A 118 8.94 -3.91 -9.19
N VAL A 119 8.05 -4.85 -9.52
CA VAL A 119 6.76 -4.57 -10.17
C VAL A 119 5.66 -5.14 -9.29
N THR A 120 4.75 -4.26 -8.88
CA THR A 120 3.59 -4.67 -8.08
C THR A 120 2.71 -5.68 -8.84
N PRO A 121 2.28 -6.78 -8.20
CA PRO A 121 1.28 -7.67 -8.79
C PRO A 121 -0.15 -7.10 -8.69
N ILE A 122 -0.35 -5.99 -7.98
CA ILE A 122 -1.67 -5.38 -7.80
C ILE A 122 -2.09 -4.67 -9.09
N SER A 123 -3.27 -5.04 -9.60
CA SER A 123 -3.84 -4.46 -10.83
C SER A 123 -5.26 -3.90 -10.60
N PRO A 124 -5.57 -2.67 -11.05
CA PRO A 124 -4.64 -1.63 -11.54
C PRO A 124 -3.56 -1.31 -10.51
N VAL A 125 -2.45 -0.67 -10.92
CA VAL A 125 -1.38 -0.31 -9.98
C VAL A 125 -1.93 0.57 -8.85
N PRO A 126 -1.36 0.52 -7.63
CA PRO A 126 -1.76 1.43 -6.56
C PRO A 126 -1.68 2.89 -7.03
N GLY A 127 -2.67 3.71 -6.67
CA GLY A 127 -2.81 5.09 -7.17
C GLY A 127 -3.74 5.22 -8.39
N ASP A 128 -3.87 4.14 -9.16
CA ASP A 128 -4.79 4.04 -10.32
C ASP A 128 -6.01 3.14 -10.04
N GLY A 129 -6.27 2.86 -8.76
CA GLY A 129 -7.41 2.05 -8.34
C GLY A 129 -8.78 2.66 -8.70
N PRO A 130 -9.87 1.87 -8.57
CA PRO A 130 -11.22 2.33 -8.91
C PRO A 130 -11.67 3.54 -8.07
N ARG A 131 -12.17 4.58 -8.73
CA ARG A 131 -12.63 5.83 -8.11
C ARG A 131 -14.14 6.02 -8.16
N HIS A 132 -14.66 6.84 -7.26
CA HIS A 132 -16.02 7.33 -7.34
C HIS A 132 -16.23 8.15 -8.62
N ASP A 133 -17.47 8.22 -9.08
CA ASP A 133 -17.80 9.08 -10.22
C ASP A 133 -17.71 10.55 -9.80
N GLU A 134 -17.33 11.42 -10.74
CA GLU A 134 -17.25 12.86 -10.53
C GLU A 134 -18.60 13.46 -10.12
N SER A 135 -19.72 12.88 -10.59
CA SER A 135 -21.08 13.26 -10.18
C SER A 135 -21.36 13.11 -8.69
N THR A 136 -20.51 12.40 -7.94
CA THR A 136 -20.62 12.30 -6.47
C THR A 136 -20.05 13.51 -5.74
N ARG A 137 -19.44 14.47 -6.44
CA ARG A 137 -18.86 15.68 -5.87
C ARG A 137 -19.93 16.51 -5.15
N PRO A 138 -19.75 16.80 -3.84
CA PRO A 138 -20.65 17.67 -3.11
C PRO A 138 -20.52 19.14 -3.56
N GLU A 139 -21.61 19.90 -3.43
CA GLU A 139 -21.66 21.32 -3.81
C GLU A 139 -20.64 22.20 -3.08
N TRP A 140 -20.27 21.84 -1.84
CA TRP A 140 -19.28 22.59 -1.06
C TRP A 140 -17.84 22.39 -1.57
N MET A 141 -17.59 21.38 -2.41
CA MET A 141 -16.26 21.07 -2.91
C MET A 141 -15.99 21.84 -4.21
N PRO A 142 -15.00 22.76 -4.24
CA PRO A 142 -14.68 23.51 -5.44
C PRO A 142 -14.27 22.60 -6.59
N GLY A 143 -14.66 22.99 -7.80
CA GLY A 143 -14.15 22.35 -9.02
C GLY A 143 -12.63 22.43 -9.11
N VAL A 144 -12.05 21.50 -9.85
CA VAL A 144 -10.66 21.65 -10.32
C VAL A 144 -10.76 22.58 -11.54
N GLU A 145 -10.35 23.83 -11.39
CA GLU A 145 -10.12 24.75 -12.53
C GLU A 145 -8.80 24.39 -13.23
#